data_AF-A0A022MIH7-F1
#
_entry.id   AF-A0A022MIH7-F1
#
_cell.length_a   1.000
_cell.length_b   1.000
_cell.length_c   1.000
_cell.angle_alpha   90.00
_cell.angle_beta   90.00
_cell.angle_gamma   90.00
#
_symmetry.space_group_name_H-M   'P 1'
#
loop_
_entity.id
_entity.type
_entity.pdbx_description
1 polymer ?
#
loop_
_entity_poly.entity_id
_entity_poly.type
_entity_poly.pdbx_seq_one_letter_code
_entity_poly.pdbx_strand_id
1 'polypeptide(L)'
;MTAGLCGAGAAVAVGTATGGQVAETVPYLVACGLAAVLLGVRTLRTAGHAREVLRRGPWTACPAVAVPARRGAARLVIRAPDSGELWPLTPLVDLSNRHAAMPPASGVLWWCGDPALGGVVAQPGGLTFVWAQPTRGHRRREADLRAAVAAGVTRCPVPHQPSGAARPSGTPVPPPRRHRALFRWCALLGAVVMGLGVAGSVAAEGDPQVDLKVIQADARGHCTVVWKDPWNGSRRQGPFRCDPTRDAIPADSETGFVVSYGPWKGDLYNSRRVGSPAKGVDDGLALTGFLLLFVSGIGGTVRVVLRVSRRRTARRLRARIGPVGGVRPDTVPVPRTGDGPQVSLVKTPSPAPEEPARAVALSYAVWAELAGRMSPPEPPNGTRRDADVREVPWWRVRSLRQISRVDGVVGGLVCVLIGVGCWVQPSVKTGQGVFLLLLGVALSVVSTRHAVAHGVADARVLARAAKAPVSVPRPYVLVSDPCDGGPVLVLFPAHADATTEPDAVLAVHPSRPNGWTRQGMASGAGTADLRGWLDTGPEGPVVVPWIDGRPVWSRRNLREIRASVAADRALLRHLMGAPEEALPCPLGLVSLPERAKAL
;
A
#
# COMPACT_ATOMS: atom_id res chain seq x y z
N MET A 1 1.78 16.84 7.24
CA MET A 1 1.84 17.77 8.39
C MET A 1 1.32 19.14 8.00
N THR A 2 1.92 19.86 7.05
CA THR A 2 1.44 21.19 6.62
C THR A 2 -0.01 21.19 6.10
N ALA A 3 -0.40 20.18 5.31
CA ALA A 3 -1.78 20.08 4.80
C ALA A 3 -2.85 19.84 5.89
N GLY A 4 -2.50 19.21 7.02
CA GLY A 4 -3.47 18.89 8.07
C GLY A 4 -3.66 19.99 9.10
N LEU A 5 -2.61 20.78 9.36
CA LEU A 5 -2.70 21.99 10.20
C LEU A 5 -3.49 23.11 9.51
N CYS A 6 -3.33 23.27 8.19
CA CYS A 6 -4.13 24.22 7.41
C CYS A 6 -5.62 23.83 7.36
N GLY A 7 -5.94 22.52 7.32
CA GLY A 7 -7.32 22.04 7.31
C GLY A 7 -8.04 22.26 8.65
N ALA A 8 -7.35 22.06 9.79
CA ALA A 8 -7.95 22.28 11.11
C ALA A 8 -8.18 23.77 11.41
N GLY A 9 -7.23 24.65 11.04
CA GLY A 9 -7.39 26.10 11.21
C GLY A 9 -8.51 26.70 10.38
N ALA A 10 -8.68 26.24 9.13
CA ALA A 10 -9.77 26.69 8.27
C ALA A 10 -11.14 26.21 8.77
N ALA A 11 -11.24 25.01 9.35
CA ALA A 11 -12.49 24.48 9.87
C ALA A 11 -12.98 25.22 11.14
N VAL A 12 -12.06 25.65 12.02
CA VAL A 12 -12.41 26.41 13.23
C VAL A 12 -12.85 27.84 12.89
N ALA A 13 -12.19 28.49 11.93
CA ALA A 13 -12.58 29.84 11.49
C ALA A 13 -13.93 29.90 10.76
N VAL A 14 -14.32 28.82 10.06
CA VAL A 14 -15.63 28.71 9.41
C VAL A 14 -16.74 28.34 10.41
N GLY A 15 -16.42 27.57 11.46
CA GLY A 15 -17.41 27.11 12.43
C GLY A 15 -17.96 28.18 13.38
N THR A 16 -17.21 29.25 13.64
CA THR A 16 -17.66 30.35 14.51
C THR A 16 -18.46 31.42 13.77
N ALA A 17 -18.57 31.30 12.44
CA ALA A 17 -19.05 32.32 11.52
C ALA A 17 -20.38 31.98 10.83
N THR A 18 -20.96 30.81 11.12
CA THR A 18 -22.12 30.30 10.41
C THR A 18 -23.07 29.63 11.41
N GLY A 19 -24.14 30.33 11.77
CA GLY A 19 -25.19 29.82 12.65
C GLY A 19 -25.80 28.48 12.21
N GLY A 20 -26.10 27.64 13.20
CA GLY A 20 -27.02 26.51 13.14
C GLY A 20 -26.46 25.20 12.57
N GLN A 21 -26.25 25.11 11.25
CA GLN A 21 -26.08 23.80 10.59
C GLN A 21 -24.62 23.40 10.31
N VAL A 22 -23.70 24.36 10.23
CA VAL A 22 -22.28 24.08 9.99
C VAL A 22 -21.58 23.61 11.28
N ALA A 23 -22.09 24.04 12.44
CA ALA A 23 -21.60 23.65 13.76
C ALA A 23 -21.54 22.12 13.96
N GLU A 24 -22.46 21.37 13.36
CA GLU A 24 -22.45 19.90 13.43
C GLU A 24 -21.34 19.25 12.60
N THR A 25 -20.86 19.92 11.54
CA THR A 25 -19.91 19.33 10.57
C THR A 25 -18.44 19.64 10.90
N VAL A 26 -18.21 20.81 11.49
CA VAL A 26 -16.90 21.29 11.95
C VAL A 26 -16.16 20.28 12.85
N PRO A 27 -16.78 19.65 13.87
CA PRO A 27 -16.07 18.70 14.72
C PRO A 27 -15.56 17.48 13.95
N TYR A 28 -16.29 17.00 12.93
CA TYR A 28 -15.84 15.87 12.11
C TYR A 28 -14.68 16.23 11.20
N LEU A 29 -14.68 17.43 10.59
CA LEU A 29 -13.57 17.95 9.79
C LEU A 29 -12.31 18.12 10.64
N VAL A 30 -12.46 18.74 11.82
CA VAL A 30 -11.38 18.93 12.79
C VAL A 30 -10.85 17.58 13.27
N ALA A 31 -11.72 16.62 13.61
CA ALA A 31 -11.33 15.28 14.02
C ALA A 31 -10.57 14.51 12.91
N CYS A 32 -11.04 14.57 11.67
CA CYS A 32 -10.37 13.93 10.53
C CYS A 32 -9.01 14.58 10.23
N GLY A 33 -8.96 15.93 10.25
CA GLY A 33 -7.73 16.70 10.10
C GLY A 33 -6.71 16.34 11.18
N LEU A 34 -7.13 16.32 12.45
CA LEU A 34 -6.32 15.88 13.59
C LEU A 34 -5.85 14.44 13.42
N ALA A 35 -6.72 13.50 13.06
CA ALA A 35 -6.35 12.11 12.83
C ALA A 35 -5.28 11.96 11.74
N ALA A 36 -5.42 12.68 10.62
CA ALA A 36 -4.44 12.69 9.53
C ALA A 36 -3.11 13.32 9.96
N VAL A 37 -3.15 14.42 10.73
CA VAL A 37 -1.94 15.04 11.31
C VAL A 37 -1.26 14.06 12.26
N LEU A 38 -1.99 13.45 13.19
CA LEU A 38 -1.47 12.49 14.17
C LEU A 38 -0.86 11.27 13.47
N LEU A 39 -1.49 10.75 12.42
CA LEU A 39 -0.94 9.65 11.62
C LEU A 39 0.33 10.09 10.88
N GLY A 40 0.35 11.30 10.31
CA GLY A 40 1.52 11.89 9.67
C GLY A 40 2.68 12.13 10.65
N VAL A 41 2.40 12.66 11.84
CA VAL A 41 3.38 12.87 12.92
C VAL A 41 3.93 11.53 13.38
N ARG A 42 3.06 10.54 13.60
CA ARG A 42 3.45 9.19 14.01
C ARG A 42 4.39 8.56 12.99
N THR A 43 4.06 8.59 11.70
CA THR A 43 4.93 8.01 10.65
C THR A 43 6.28 8.71 10.55
N LEU A 44 6.33 10.04 10.69
CA LEU A 44 7.59 10.80 10.69
C LEU A 44 8.43 10.51 11.93
N ARG A 45 7.81 10.44 13.12
CA ARG A 45 8.49 10.05 14.36
C ARG A 45 9.05 8.64 14.26
N THR A 46 8.27 7.66 13.78
CA THR A 46 8.76 6.28 13.57
C THR A 46 9.92 6.23 12.59
N ALA A 47 9.88 7.01 11.49
CA ALA A 47 10.99 7.08 10.56
C ALA A 47 12.25 7.76 11.15
N GLY A 48 12.06 8.77 12.02
CA GLY A 48 13.13 9.41 12.77
C GLY A 48 13.79 8.45 13.75
N HIS A 49 12.98 7.75 14.57
CA HIS A 49 13.45 6.71 15.48
C HIS A 49 14.17 5.58 14.75
N ALA A 50 13.62 5.09 13.64
CA ALA A 50 14.31 4.08 12.83
C ALA A 50 15.68 4.55 12.35
N ARG A 51 15.81 5.81 11.91
CA ARG A 51 17.12 6.35 11.50
C ARG A 51 18.09 6.48 12.66
N GLU A 52 17.60 6.88 13.83
CA GLU A 52 18.45 7.05 15.01
C GLU A 52 18.93 5.70 15.54
N VAL A 53 18.03 4.72 15.61
CA VAL A 53 18.36 3.34 15.97
C VAL A 53 19.40 2.77 15.00
N LEU A 54 19.19 2.91 13.69
CA LEU A 54 20.15 2.47 12.67
C LEU A 54 21.51 3.19 12.72
N ARG A 55 21.58 4.37 13.34
CA ARG A 55 22.84 5.12 13.51
C ARG A 55 23.61 4.69 14.76
N ARG A 56 22.90 4.30 15.82
CA ARG A 56 23.45 4.00 17.14
C ARG A 56 23.72 2.52 17.35
N GLY A 57 22.83 1.65 16.89
CA GLY A 57 22.84 0.24 17.25
C GLY A 57 23.71 -0.60 16.33
N PRO A 58 24.54 -1.51 16.86
CA PRO A 58 25.10 -2.58 16.06
C PRO A 58 23.97 -3.46 15.50
N TRP A 59 24.20 -4.06 14.35
CA TRP A 59 23.30 -5.09 13.83
C TRP A 59 23.67 -6.42 14.48
N THR A 60 22.67 -7.10 15.04
CA THR A 60 22.82 -8.45 15.59
C THR A 60 22.03 -9.45 14.75
N ALA A 61 22.65 -10.58 14.44
CA ALA A 61 21.96 -11.70 13.82
C ALA A 61 21.26 -12.49 14.93
N CYS A 62 19.94 -12.62 14.84
CA CYS A 62 19.15 -13.26 15.88
C CYS A 62 18.32 -14.43 15.31
N PRO A 63 18.24 -15.57 16.01
CA PRO A 63 17.23 -16.58 15.74
C PRO A 63 15.83 -15.96 15.89
N ALA A 64 14.95 -16.23 14.96
CA ALA A 64 13.63 -15.63 14.91
C ALA A 64 12.60 -16.61 14.34
N VAL A 65 11.40 -16.58 14.92
CA VAL A 65 10.27 -17.41 14.48
C VAL A 65 9.03 -16.53 14.29
N ALA A 66 8.33 -16.75 13.18
CA ALA A 66 7.03 -16.15 12.94
C ALA A 66 5.95 -16.87 13.75
N VAL A 67 5.17 -16.12 14.51
CA VAL A 67 4.02 -16.68 15.23
C VAL A 67 2.76 -16.49 14.37
N PRO A 68 2.04 -17.56 14.00
CA PRO A 68 0.85 -17.44 13.17
C PRO A 68 -0.24 -16.64 13.89
N ALA A 69 -0.61 -15.49 13.32
CA ALA A 69 -1.70 -14.68 13.84
C ALA A 69 -3.03 -15.23 13.29
N ARG A 70 -3.85 -15.86 14.14
CA ARG A 70 -5.21 -16.31 13.76
C ARG A 70 -6.04 -15.19 13.12
N ARG A 71 -5.88 -13.94 13.59
CA ARG A 71 -6.32 -12.68 12.95
C ARG A 71 -5.38 -11.54 13.39
N GLY A 72 -4.97 -10.66 12.47
CA GLY A 72 -4.27 -9.41 12.80
C GLY A 72 -2.88 -9.21 12.19
N ALA A 73 -2.08 -8.32 12.79
CA ALA A 73 -0.72 -8.01 12.35
C ALA A 73 0.21 -9.23 12.44
N ALA A 74 1.22 -9.26 11.58
CA ALA A 74 2.30 -10.25 11.68
C ALA A 74 2.94 -10.18 13.07
N ARG A 75 3.34 -11.33 13.62
CA ARG A 75 3.99 -11.44 14.93
C ARG A 75 5.29 -12.20 14.79
N LEU A 76 6.30 -11.71 15.49
CA LEU A 76 7.66 -12.20 15.40
C LEU A 76 8.22 -12.34 16.81
N VAL A 77 8.85 -13.46 17.12
CA VAL A 77 9.63 -13.59 18.35
C VAL A 77 11.09 -13.77 17.95
N ILE A 78 11.95 -12.92 18.50
CA ILE A 78 13.40 -12.94 18.27
C ILE A 78 14.09 -13.40 19.56
N ARG A 79 15.11 -14.24 19.47
CA ARG A 79 15.96 -14.64 20.59
C ARG A 79 17.22 -13.78 20.61
N ALA A 80 17.53 -13.18 21.76
CA ALA A 80 18.78 -12.47 21.98
C ALA A 80 19.96 -13.45 21.85
N PRO A 81 21.00 -13.13 21.05
CA PRO A 81 22.13 -14.03 20.87
C PRO A 81 22.92 -14.23 22.17
N ASP A 82 23.06 -13.19 22.98
CA ASP A 82 23.95 -13.20 24.16
C ASP A 82 23.24 -13.71 25.42
N SER A 83 22.01 -13.26 25.68
CA SER A 83 21.25 -13.63 26.89
C SER A 83 20.30 -14.80 26.68
N GLY A 84 20.00 -15.15 25.42
CA GLY A 84 18.96 -16.12 25.11
C GLY A 84 17.52 -15.66 25.41
N GLU A 85 17.32 -14.42 25.85
CA GLU A 85 16.01 -13.85 26.15
C GLU A 85 15.13 -13.80 24.89
N LEU A 86 13.83 -14.03 25.03
CA LEU A 86 12.87 -13.99 23.93
C LEU A 86 12.13 -12.65 23.89
N TRP A 87 12.20 -11.97 22.75
CA TRP A 87 11.59 -10.67 22.51
C TRP A 87 10.39 -10.80 21.57
N PRO A 88 9.15 -10.73 22.09
CA PRO A 88 7.96 -10.71 21.27
C PRO A 88 7.74 -9.33 20.65
N LEU A 89 7.77 -9.29 19.32
CA LEU A 89 7.70 -8.08 18.51
C LEU A 89 6.53 -8.14 17.52
N THR A 90 5.93 -6.98 17.28
CA THR A 90 4.90 -6.74 16.28
C THR A 90 5.49 -5.86 15.16
N PRO A 91 5.92 -6.45 14.03
CA PRO A 91 6.34 -5.68 12.86
C PRO A 91 5.22 -4.80 12.30
N LEU A 92 5.52 -3.51 12.09
CA LEU A 92 4.62 -2.55 11.47
C LEU A 92 4.70 -2.65 9.94
N VAL A 93 4.10 -3.72 9.40
CA VAL A 93 4.03 -3.98 7.95
C VAL A 93 2.58 -4.05 7.46
N ASP A 94 2.36 -3.53 6.25
CA ASP A 94 1.15 -3.83 5.49
C ASP A 94 1.12 -5.31 5.09
N LEU A 95 -0.07 -5.85 4.82
CA LEU A 95 -0.30 -7.22 4.36
C LEU A 95 0.62 -7.61 3.19
N SER A 96 0.84 -6.69 2.25
CA SER A 96 1.71 -6.88 1.09
C SER A 96 3.18 -7.10 1.45
N ASN A 97 3.66 -6.50 2.54
CA ASN A 97 5.06 -6.52 2.97
C ASN A 97 5.29 -7.41 4.19
N ARG A 98 4.33 -8.27 4.54
CA ARG A 98 4.49 -9.23 5.65
C ARG A 98 5.73 -10.09 5.47
N HIS A 99 6.03 -10.52 4.25
CA HIS A 99 7.19 -11.35 3.93
C HIS A 99 8.52 -10.70 4.39
N ALA A 100 8.66 -9.37 4.30
CA ALA A 100 9.87 -8.67 4.72
C ALA A 100 10.12 -8.71 6.24
N ALA A 101 9.09 -9.02 7.02
CA ALA A 101 9.18 -9.18 8.48
C ALA A 101 9.18 -10.65 8.92
N MET A 102 9.05 -11.58 7.98
CA MET A 102 9.06 -13.01 8.26
C MET A 102 10.51 -13.51 8.25
N PRO A 103 10.89 -14.36 9.20
CA PRO A 103 12.20 -15.00 9.15
C PRO A 103 12.27 -15.88 7.89
N PRO A 104 13.40 -15.85 7.15
CA PRO A 104 13.63 -16.77 6.05
C PRO A 104 13.79 -18.21 6.56
N ALA A 105 13.94 -19.18 5.67
CA ALA A 105 14.11 -20.59 6.03
C ALA A 105 15.30 -20.86 6.97
N SER A 106 16.32 -19.99 7.00
CA SER A 106 17.42 -20.09 7.96
C SER A 106 16.99 -19.79 9.40
N GLY A 107 15.80 -19.23 9.62
CA GLY A 107 15.33 -18.81 10.93
C GLY A 107 16.08 -17.60 11.49
N VAL A 108 16.86 -16.87 10.68
CA VAL A 108 17.70 -15.76 11.14
C VAL A 108 17.17 -14.43 10.62
N LEU A 109 16.99 -13.46 11.52
CA LEU A 109 16.74 -12.05 11.18
C LEU A 109 17.81 -11.15 11.78
N TRP A 110 18.12 -10.08 11.08
CA TRP A 110 18.98 -9.03 11.59
C TRP A 110 18.14 -8.03 12.38
N TRP A 111 18.57 -7.74 13.60
CA TRP A 111 17.93 -6.79 14.51
C TRP A 111 18.87 -5.63 14.80
N CYS A 112 18.30 -4.42 14.87
CA CYS A 112 18.99 -3.23 15.35
C CYS A 112 18.00 -2.43 16.19
N GLY A 113 18.23 -2.30 17.50
CA GLY A 113 17.39 -1.53 18.41
C GLY A 113 17.28 -2.12 19.80
N ASP A 114 16.39 -1.52 20.59
CA ASP A 114 16.13 -1.89 21.98
C ASP A 114 14.85 -2.73 22.04
N PRO A 115 14.86 -3.94 22.61
CA PRO A 115 13.66 -4.78 22.70
C PRO A 115 12.51 -4.15 23.50
N ALA A 116 12.79 -3.21 24.42
CA ALA A 116 11.78 -2.52 25.21
C ALA A 116 11.16 -1.32 24.46
N LEU A 117 11.90 -0.67 23.56
CA LEU A 117 11.43 0.51 22.80
C LEU A 117 11.01 0.17 21.36
N GLY A 118 11.49 -0.96 20.85
CA GLY A 118 11.39 -1.36 19.45
C GLY A 118 12.66 -1.05 18.65
N GLY A 119 12.64 -1.50 17.40
CA GLY A 119 13.82 -1.48 16.55
C GLY A 119 13.49 -1.84 15.12
N VAL A 120 14.54 -2.00 14.32
CA VAL A 120 14.47 -2.36 12.91
C VAL A 120 14.84 -3.83 12.75
N VAL A 121 13.97 -4.59 12.09
CA VAL A 121 14.27 -5.93 11.58
C VAL A 121 14.55 -5.87 10.08
N ALA A 122 15.47 -6.72 9.63
CA ALA A 122 15.74 -6.97 8.22
C ALA A 122 16.09 -8.45 8.01
N GLN A 123 15.79 -8.98 6.83
CA GLN A 123 16.32 -10.28 6.43
C GLN A 123 17.81 -10.15 6.09
N PRO A 124 18.64 -11.17 6.35
CA PRO A 124 20.04 -11.20 5.91
C PRO A 124 20.12 -10.95 4.39
N GLY A 125 20.90 -9.95 3.96
CA GLY A 125 21.01 -9.55 2.54
C GLY A 125 19.78 -8.81 1.96
N GLY A 126 18.71 -8.66 2.73
CA GLY A 126 17.48 -7.98 2.32
C GLY A 126 17.62 -6.45 2.28
N LEU A 127 17.02 -5.82 1.27
CA LEU A 127 17.02 -4.35 1.12
C LEU A 127 15.86 -3.66 1.86
N THR A 128 14.99 -4.44 2.51
CA THR A 128 13.78 -3.97 3.18
C THR A 128 13.95 -3.97 4.69
N PHE A 129 13.83 -2.77 5.27
CA PHE A 129 13.83 -2.56 6.71
C PHE A 129 12.40 -2.42 7.20
N VAL A 130 12.08 -3.12 8.28
CA VAL A 130 10.77 -3.07 8.93
C VAL A 130 10.95 -2.59 10.36
N TRP A 131 10.18 -1.58 10.77
CA TRP A 131 10.12 -1.21 12.18
C TRP A 131 9.25 -2.21 12.93
N ALA A 132 9.78 -2.81 14.00
CA ALA A 132 9.05 -3.70 14.88
C ALA A 132 8.92 -3.08 16.28
N GLN A 133 7.70 -3.10 16.81
CA GLN A 133 7.39 -2.60 18.16
C GLN A 133 7.27 -3.78 19.14
N PRO A 134 7.55 -3.58 20.43
CA PRO A 134 7.25 -4.59 21.44
C PRO A 134 5.77 -4.95 21.42
N THR A 135 5.45 -6.24 21.44
CA THR A 135 4.06 -6.70 21.52
C THR A 135 3.43 -6.20 22.82
N ARG A 136 2.32 -5.45 22.71
CA ARG A 136 1.62 -4.90 23.87
C ARG A 136 0.64 -5.91 24.50
N GLY A 137 0.60 -5.93 25.83
CA GLY A 137 -0.32 -6.73 26.63
C GLY A 137 0.27 -8.07 27.08
N HIS A 138 0.21 -8.35 28.39
CA HIS A 138 0.83 -9.52 29.04
C HIS A 138 0.39 -10.84 28.41
N ARG A 139 -0.93 -11.10 28.38
CA ARG A 139 -1.50 -12.34 27.83
C ARG A 139 -1.09 -12.61 26.38
N ARG A 140 -0.96 -11.55 25.57
CA ARG A 140 -0.52 -11.68 24.17
C ARG A 140 0.96 -12.01 24.08
N ARG A 141 1.81 -11.34 24.88
CA ARG A 141 3.24 -11.67 24.97
C ARG A 141 3.45 -13.13 25.38
N GLU A 142 2.75 -13.59 26.41
CA GLU A 142 2.85 -14.99 26.86
C GLU A 142 2.37 -16.00 25.81
N ALA A 143 1.30 -15.68 25.07
CA ALA A 143 0.82 -16.54 24.00
C ALA A 143 1.84 -16.61 22.84
N ASP A 144 2.42 -15.47 22.44
CA ASP A 144 3.43 -15.42 21.39
C ASP A 144 4.72 -16.15 21.83
N LEU A 145 5.12 -16.01 23.09
CA LEU A 145 6.27 -16.73 23.66
C LEU A 145 6.05 -18.23 23.68
N ARG A 146 4.89 -18.70 24.17
CA ARG A 146 4.55 -20.14 24.16
C ARG A 146 4.54 -20.71 22.75
N ALA A 147 3.96 -19.99 21.79
CA ALA A 147 3.94 -20.41 20.40
C ALA A 147 5.36 -20.47 19.79
N ALA A 148 6.22 -19.50 20.10
CA ALA A 148 7.60 -19.49 19.61
C ALA A 148 8.46 -20.61 20.23
N VAL A 149 8.27 -20.91 21.52
CA VAL A 149 8.92 -22.05 22.20
C VAL A 149 8.45 -23.37 21.58
N ALA A 150 7.15 -23.53 21.35
CA ALA A 150 6.60 -24.72 20.67
C ALA A 150 7.13 -24.87 19.24
N ALA A 151 7.38 -23.76 18.55
CA ALA A 151 7.98 -23.73 17.22
C ALA A 151 9.53 -23.84 17.22
N GLY A 152 10.15 -24.09 18.39
CA GLY A 152 11.56 -24.43 18.48
C GLY A 152 12.56 -23.28 18.44
N VAL A 153 12.14 -22.02 18.70
CA VAL A 153 13.06 -20.85 18.67
C VAL A 153 14.27 -21.00 19.62
N THR A 154 14.11 -21.75 20.70
CA THR A 154 15.18 -22.04 21.69
C THR A 154 16.15 -23.12 21.20
N ARG A 155 15.76 -23.92 20.21
CA ARG A 155 16.59 -24.96 19.58
C ARG A 155 17.33 -24.46 18.34
N CYS A 156 16.97 -23.29 17.80
CA CYS A 156 17.68 -22.69 16.68
C CYS A 156 19.13 -22.35 17.09
N PRO A 157 20.14 -22.76 16.30
CA PRO A 157 21.53 -22.46 16.59
C PRO A 157 21.78 -20.94 16.55
N VAL A 158 22.70 -20.47 17.39
CA VAL A 158 23.08 -19.06 17.41
C VAL A 158 23.82 -18.74 16.11
N PRO A 159 23.29 -17.84 15.25
CA PRO A 159 23.93 -17.51 14.00
C PRO A 159 25.25 -16.77 14.23
N HIS A 160 26.19 -16.93 13.30
CA HIS A 160 27.43 -16.17 13.32
C HIS A 160 27.12 -14.67 13.23
N GLN A 161 27.65 -13.91 14.18
CA GLN A 161 27.46 -12.47 14.20
C GLN A 161 28.24 -11.84 13.04
N PRO A 162 27.71 -10.79 12.40
CA PRO A 162 28.45 -10.08 11.36
C PRO A 162 29.71 -9.45 11.99
N SER A 163 30.88 -10.03 11.73
CA SER A 163 32.17 -9.55 12.22
C SER A 163 32.48 -8.16 11.67
N GLY A 164 32.18 -7.11 12.45
CA GLY A 164 32.86 -5.81 12.44
C GLY A 164 33.09 -5.10 11.10
N ALA A 165 32.34 -5.39 10.03
CA ALA A 165 32.59 -4.82 8.71
C ALA A 165 32.17 -3.34 8.65
N ALA A 166 33.17 -2.47 8.65
CA ALA A 166 33.22 -1.08 8.20
C ALA A 166 31.86 -0.39 7.95
N ARG A 167 31.59 0.60 8.79
CA ARG A 167 30.57 1.64 8.57
C ARG A 167 30.65 2.12 7.11
N PRO A 168 29.62 1.94 6.28
CA PRO A 168 29.69 2.33 4.86
C PRO A 168 29.87 3.85 4.76
N SER A 169 31.06 4.27 4.33
CA SER A 169 31.46 5.65 4.07
C SER A 169 30.75 6.17 2.81
N GLY A 170 29.48 6.54 2.97
CA GLY A 170 28.71 7.19 1.91
C GLY A 170 29.10 8.65 1.74
N THR A 171 29.75 8.98 0.63
CA THR A 171 30.06 10.35 0.18
C THR A 171 28.81 11.26 0.21
N PRO A 172 28.95 12.54 0.64
CA PRO A 172 27.84 13.47 0.74
C PRO A 172 27.25 13.73 -0.65
N VAL A 173 25.98 13.34 -0.80
CA VAL A 173 25.21 13.53 -2.04
C VAL A 173 24.98 15.02 -2.26
N PRO A 174 25.26 15.57 -3.46
CA PRO A 174 25.04 16.98 -3.74
C PRO A 174 23.59 17.38 -3.47
N PRO A 175 23.35 18.57 -2.92
CA PRO A 175 22.01 19.00 -2.54
C PRO A 175 21.10 19.00 -3.77
N PRO A 176 19.90 18.40 -3.68
CA PRO A 176 18.99 18.32 -4.83
C PRO A 176 18.60 19.73 -5.26
N ARG A 177 18.71 20.01 -6.57
CA ARG A 177 18.25 21.26 -7.18
C ARG A 177 16.83 21.62 -6.69
N ARG A 178 16.70 22.82 -6.15
CA ARG A 178 15.45 23.38 -5.60
C ARG A 178 14.50 23.67 -6.76
N HIS A 179 13.59 22.74 -7.05
CA HIS A 179 12.46 23.07 -7.91
C HIS A 179 11.48 23.99 -7.17
N ARG A 180 11.02 25.01 -7.90
CA ARG A 180 10.16 26.10 -7.44
C ARG A 180 8.89 25.58 -6.76
N ALA A 181 8.51 26.26 -5.68
CA ALA A 181 7.45 25.90 -4.76
C ALA A 181 6.03 26.25 -5.28
N LEU A 182 5.74 25.94 -6.56
CA LEU A 182 4.47 26.31 -7.21
C LEU A 182 3.24 25.89 -6.38
N PHE A 183 3.19 24.63 -5.92
CA PHE A 183 2.09 24.13 -5.08
C PHE A 183 1.98 24.82 -3.72
N ARG A 184 3.07 25.36 -3.19
CA ARG A 184 3.02 26.14 -1.95
C ARG A 184 2.36 27.49 -2.19
N TRP A 185 2.65 28.13 -3.32
CA TRP A 185 2.03 29.39 -3.70
C TRP A 185 0.55 29.23 -4.04
N CYS A 186 0.19 28.17 -4.77
CA CYS A 186 -1.22 27.85 -5.03
C CYS A 186 -1.99 27.58 -3.71
N ALA A 187 -1.37 26.91 -2.72
CA ALA A 187 -1.99 26.72 -1.41
C ALA A 187 -2.17 28.04 -0.65
N LEU A 188 -1.18 28.93 -0.68
CA LEU A 188 -1.28 30.24 -0.04
C LEU A 188 -2.36 31.10 -0.70
N LEU A 189 -2.39 31.14 -2.04
CA LEU A 189 -3.44 31.83 -2.78
C LEU A 189 -4.82 31.27 -2.44
N GLY A 190 -4.96 29.94 -2.40
CA GLY A 190 -6.20 29.29 -2.00
C GLY A 190 -6.65 29.67 -0.58
N ALA A 191 -5.72 29.73 0.38
CA ALA A 191 -6.02 30.17 1.75
C ALA A 191 -6.47 31.62 1.82
N VAL A 192 -5.84 32.53 1.06
CA VAL A 192 -6.23 33.94 1.01
C VAL A 192 -7.61 34.10 0.37
N VAL A 193 -7.84 33.48 -0.79
CA VAL A 193 -9.12 33.54 -1.51
C VAL A 193 -10.26 32.96 -0.66
N MET A 194 -10.01 31.82 0.01
CA MET A 194 -10.98 31.22 0.93
C MET A 194 -11.26 32.14 2.13
N GLY A 195 -10.20 32.71 2.73
CA GLY A 195 -10.32 33.61 3.87
C GLY A 195 -11.14 34.86 3.56
N LEU A 196 -11.03 35.42 2.35
CA LEU A 196 -11.83 36.56 1.91
C LEU A 196 -13.33 36.20 1.81
N GLY A 197 -13.68 35.06 1.22
CA GLY A 197 -15.08 34.62 1.15
C GLY A 197 -15.70 34.35 2.54
N VAL A 198 -14.91 33.77 3.46
CA VAL A 198 -15.33 33.57 4.85
C VAL A 198 -15.50 34.90 5.58
N ALA A 199 -14.58 35.86 5.39
CA ALA A 199 -14.67 37.17 6.02
C ALA A 199 -15.92 37.95 5.55
N GLY A 200 -16.28 37.89 4.27
CA GLY A 200 -17.53 38.47 3.76
C GLY A 200 -18.76 37.83 4.38
N SER A 201 -18.77 36.49 4.50
CA SER A 201 -19.84 35.76 5.18
C SER A 201 -20.00 36.13 6.65
N VAL A 202 -18.90 36.33 7.39
CA VAL A 202 -18.91 36.82 8.78
C VAL A 202 -19.42 38.25 8.86
N ALA A 203 -18.95 39.12 7.97
CA ALA A 203 -19.36 40.53 7.96
C ALA A 203 -20.87 40.67 7.74
N ALA A 204 -21.47 39.79 6.94
CA ALA A 204 -22.91 39.76 6.70
C ALA A 204 -23.74 39.48 7.98
N GLU A 205 -23.19 38.82 8.99
CA GLU A 205 -23.89 38.62 10.27
C GLU A 205 -24.08 39.92 11.06
N GLY A 206 -23.25 40.94 10.78
CA GLY A 206 -23.35 42.28 11.37
C GLY A 206 -24.13 43.28 10.51
N ASP A 207 -24.74 42.84 9.40
CA ASP A 207 -25.49 43.73 8.53
C ASP A 207 -26.75 44.25 9.24
N PRO A 208 -27.00 45.57 9.22
CA PRO A 208 -28.17 46.15 9.87
C PRO A 208 -29.45 45.68 9.20
N GLN A 209 -30.39 45.21 10.01
CA GLN A 209 -31.77 44.99 9.61
C GLN A 209 -32.49 46.34 9.50
N VAL A 210 -33.20 46.56 8.40
CA VAL A 210 -33.97 47.77 8.13
C VAL A 210 -35.39 47.44 7.72
N ASP A 211 -36.32 48.29 8.13
CA ASP A 211 -37.70 48.23 7.68
C ASP A 211 -37.80 48.84 6.27
N LEU A 212 -38.43 48.09 5.38
CA LEU A 212 -38.63 48.43 3.98
C LEU A 212 -40.09 48.79 3.76
N LYS A 213 -40.35 49.96 3.17
CA LYS A 213 -41.69 50.31 2.69
C LYS A 213 -41.84 49.91 1.23
N VAL A 214 -42.75 48.99 0.93
CA VAL A 214 -43.02 48.49 -0.41
C VAL A 214 -43.88 49.50 -1.18
N ILE A 215 -43.34 50.08 -2.25
CA ILE A 215 -44.08 51.01 -3.13
C ILE A 215 -44.83 50.23 -4.21
N GLN A 216 -44.16 49.25 -4.79
CA GLN A 216 -44.67 48.47 -5.90
C GLN A 216 -44.20 47.02 -5.72
N ALA A 217 -45.10 46.08 -5.92
CA ALA A 217 -44.81 44.64 -5.91
C ALA A 217 -45.43 44.00 -7.15
N ASP A 218 -44.68 43.12 -7.80
CA ASP A 218 -45.18 42.29 -8.88
C ASP A 218 -45.57 40.88 -8.39
N ALA A 219 -46.32 40.14 -9.21
CA ALA A 219 -46.73 38.77 -8.91
C ALA A 219 -45.57 37.76 -8.85
N ARG A 220 -44.36 38.14 -9.27
CA ARG A 220 -43.14 37.32 -9.25
C ARG A 220 -42.28 37.56 -8.01
N GLY A 221 -42.73 38.44 -7.10
CA GLY A 221 -42.03 38.79 -5.88
C GLY A 221 -40.90 39.80 -6.07
N HIS A 222 -40.83 40.50 -7.21
CA HIS A 222 -39.99 41.68 -7.36
C HIS A 222 -40.72 42.91 -6.82
N CYS A 223 -40.03 43.62 -5.94
CA CYS A 223 -40.57 44.77 -5.25
C CYS A 223 -39.67 45.98 -5.48
N THR A 224 -40.25 47.18 -5.50
CA THR A 224 -39.52 48.43 -5.35
C THR A 224 -39.82 48.96 -3.95
N VAL A 225 -38.76 49.15 -3.17
CA VAL A 225 -38.87 49.53 -1.75
C VAL A 225 -38.19 50.86 -1.48
N VAL A 226 -38.68 51.58 -0.46
CA VAL A 226 -37.99 52.71 0.17
C VAL A 226 -37.49 52.28 1.52
N TRP A 227 -36.25 52.64 1.85
CA TRP A 227 -35.69 52.40 3.17
C TRP A 227 -34.86 53.60 3.61
N LYS A 228 -34.58 53.65 4.92
CA LYS A 228 -33.65 54.60 5.50
C LYS A 228 -32.28 53.94 5.59
N ASP A 229 -31.29 54.52 4.93
CA ASP A 229 -29.91 54.05 4.97
C ASP A 229 -29.38 54.15 6.42
N PRO A 230 -28.87 53.05 7.01
CA PRO A 230 -28.48 53.01 8.40
C PRO A 230 -27.20 53.81 8.72
N TRP A 231 -26.39 54.17 7.71
CA TRP A 231 -25.13 54.89 7.92
C TRP A 231 -25.26 56.40 7.81
N ASN A 232 -26.13 56.89 6.91
CA ASN A 232 -26.28 58.34 6.68
C ASN A 232 -27.71 58.87 6.93
N GLY A 233 -28.67 57.98 7.22
CA GLY A 233 -30.06 58.33 7.45
C GLY A 233 -30.84 58.79 6.20
N SER A 234 -30.22 58.80 5.02
CA SER A 234 -30.87 59.19 3.77
C SER A 234 -31.93 58.17 3.36
N ARG A 235 -33.02 58.63 2.74
CA ARG A 235 -33.99 57.73 2.14
C ARG A 235 -33.47 57.27 0.79
N ARG A 236 -33.43 55.95 0.59
CA ARG A 236 -33.07 55.32 -0.68
C ARG A 236 -34.26 54.56 -1.24
N GLN A 237 -34.29 54.42 -2.56
CA GLN A 237 -35.27 53.64 -3.29
C GLN A 237 -34.56 52.70 -4.25
N GLY A 238 -35.03 51.47 -4.39
CA GLY A 238 -34.36 50.46 -5.19
C GLY A 238 -35.12 49.14 -5.26
N PRO A 239 -34.63 48.21 -6.11
CA PRO A 239 -35.23 46.89 -6.28
C PRO A 239 -34.96 45.99 -5.06
N PHE A 240 -35.93 45.14 -4.73
CA PHE A 240 -35.89 44.15 -3.66
C PHE A 240 -36.66 42.89 -4.08
N ARG A 241 -36.39 41.75 -3.43
CA ARG A 241 -37.12 40.51 -3.69
C ARG A 241 -37.91 40.11 -2.45
N CYS A 242 -39.20 40.44 -2.44
CA CYS A 242 -40.10 40.15 -1.33
C CYS A 242 -40.25 38.64 -1.12
N ASP A 243 -40.56 38.21 0.10
CA ASP A 243 -40.89 36.81 0.36
C ASP A 243 -42.29 36.51 -0.22
N PRO A 244 -42.43 35.54 -1.15
CA PRO A 244 -43.74 35.18 -1.69
C PRO A 244 -44.70 34.61 -0.63
N THR A 245 -44.20 34.18 0.53
CA THR A 245 -45.02 33.63 1.62
C THR A 245 -45.33 34.65 2.72
N ARG A 246 -45.13 35.94 2.48
CA ARG A 246 -45.45 37.00 3.45
C ARG A 246 -46.95 37.06 3.75
N ASP A 247 -47.27 37.32 5.01
CA ASP A 247 -48.64 37.64 5.45
C ASP A 247 -49.13 38.94 4.80
N ALA A 248 -50.39 38.95 4.35
CA ALA A 248 -50.96 40.05 3.59
C ALA A 248 -51.15 41.36 4.39
N ILE A 249 -50.88 41.38 5.70
CA ILE A 249 -51.13 42.54 6.57
C ILE A 249 -49.96 42.72 7.55
N PRO A 250 -49.26 43.86 7.54
CA PRO A 250 -49.39 44.99 6.61
C PRO A 250 -48.81 44.69 5.22
N ALA A 251 -49.58 44.95 4.16
CA ALA A 251 -49.14 44.75 2.77
C ALA A 251 -48.10 45.77 2.26
N ASP A 252 -47.63 46.71 3.09
CA ASP A 252 -46.71 47.77 2.66
C ASP A 252 -45.37 47.74 3.41
N SER A 253 -45.17 46.82 4.34
CA SER A 253 -43.92 46.67 5.10
C SER A 253 -43.24 45.32 4.84
N GLU A 254 -41.91 45.35 4.72
CA GLU A 254 -41.05 44.17 4.63
C GLU A 254 -39.80 44.38 5.48
N THR A 255 -39.09 43.31 5.84
CA THR A 255 -37.77 43.43 6.49
C THR A 255 -36.67 43.01 5.54
N GLY A 256 -35.60 43.79 5.51
CA GLY A 256 -34.40 43.48 4.73
C GLY A 256 -33.14 43.77 5.51
N PHE A 257 -32.02 43.31 4.98
CA PHE A 257 -30.70 43.58 5.50
C PHE A 257 -29.94 44.42 4.49
N VAL A 258 -29.16 45.39 4.97
CA VAL A 258 -28.33 46.24 4.12
C VAL A 258 -26.88 45.79 4.22
N VAL A 259 -26.25 45.49 3.09
CA VAL A 259 -24.84 45.07 3.04
C VAL A 259 -23.95 46.16 3.62
N SER A 260 -23.12 45.82 4.62
CA SER A 260 -22.26 46.78 5.34
C SER A 260 -20.84 46.92 4.79
N TYR A 261 -20.43 46.03 3.88
CA TYR A 261 -19.04 45.85 3.46
C TYR A 261 -18.87 45.84 1.93
N GLY A 262 -17.61 46.02 1.51
CA GLY A 262 -17.19 45.86 0.12
C GLY A 262 -17.81 46.87 -0.85
N PRO A 263 -17.72 46.61 -2.16
CA PRO A 263 -18.28 47.47 -3.20
C PRO A 263 -19.82 47.45 -3.24
N TRP A 264 -20.47 46.51 -2.54
CA TRP A 264 -21.92 46.35 -2.46
C TRP A 264 -22.54 47.06 -1.27
N LYS A 265 -21.78 47.86 -0.53
CA LYS A 265 -22.28 48.56 0.66
C LYS A 265 -23.51 49.41 0.32
N GLY A 266 -24.62 49.13 0.99
CA GLY A 266 -25.91 49.77 0.72
C GLY A 266 -26.90 48.93 -0.10
N ASP A 267 -26.45 47.82 -0.69
CA ASP A 267 -27.35 46.87 -1.38
C ASP A 267 -28.27 46.17 -0.37
N LEU A 268 -29.49 45.85 -0.82
CA LEU A 268 -30.47 45.14 -0.01
C LEU A 268 -30.50 43.64 -0.31
N TYR A 269 -30.76 42.85 0.72
CA TYR A 269 -31.12 41.44 0.58
C TYR A 269 -32.14 40.99 1.64
N ASN A 270 -32.90 39.95 1.33
CA ASN A 270 -33.94 39.42 2.23
C ASN A 270 -33.38 38.39 3.24
N SER A 271 -34.21 37.89 4.15
CA SER A 271 -33.81 36.87 5.15
C SER A 271 -33.24 35.58 4.54
N ARG A 272 -33.59 35.25 3.29
CA ARG A 272 -33.04 34.13 2.53
C ARG A 272 -31.71 34.47 1.83
N ARG A 273 -31.18 35.67 2.06
CA ARG A 273 -29.98 36.27 1.47
C ARG A 273 -30.05 36.41 -0.05
N VAL A 274 -31.22 36.75 -0.57
CA VAL A 274 -31.45 37.04 -2.00
C VAL A 274 -31.65 38.54 -2.18
N GLY A 275 -30.97 39.15 -3.15
CA GLY A 275 -31.13 40.57 -3.50
C GLY A 275 -29.83 41.27 -3.85
N SER A 276 -28.72 40.86 -3.22
CA SER A 276 -27.37 41.38 -3.51
C SER A 276 -26.48 40.29 -4.13
N PRO A 277 -25.59 40.64 -5.08
CA PRO A 277 -24.57 39.72 -5.59
C PRO A 277 -23.49 39.38 -4.54
N ALA A 278 -23.38 40.15 -3.44
CA ALA A 278 -22.33 39.98 -2.42
C ALA A 278 -22.22 38.53 -1.93
N LYS A 279 -23.34 37.91 -1.55
CA LYS A 279 -23.37 36.51 -1.11
C LYS A 279 -22.83 35.55 -2.17
N GLY A 280 -23.26 35.70 -3.42
CA GLY A 280 -22.82 34.82 -4.51
C GLY A 280 -21.32 34.93 -4.77
N VAL A 281 -20.76 36.14 -4.61
CA VAL A 281 -19.32 36.37 -4.72
C VAL A 281 -18.57 35.76 -3.54
N ASP A 282 -19.05 35.95 -2.31
CA ASP A 282 -18.42 35.39 -1.11
C ASP A 282 -18.42 33.85 -1.12
N ASP A 283 -19.56 33.25 -1.48
CA ASP A 283 -19.69 31.79 -1.66
C ASP A 283 -18.74 31.30 -2.76
N GLY A 284 -18.66 32.02 -3.87
CA GLY A 284 -17.76 31.73 -4.99
C GLY A 284 -16.29 31.81 -4.61
N LEU A 285 -15.88 32.83 -3.84
CA LEU A 285 -14.52 32.99 -3.32
C LEU A 285 -14.17 31.87 -2.34
N ALA A 286 -15.06 31.56 -1.40
CA ALA A 286 -14.85 30.47 -0.45
C ALA A 286 -14.62 29.12 -1.16
N LEU A 287 -15.48 28.79 -2.12
CA LEU A 287 -15.38 27.57 -2.92
C LEU A 287 -14.10 27.54 -3.78
N THR A 288 -13.78 28.64 -4.45
CA THR A 288 -12.58 28.74 -5.30
C THR A 288 -11.31 28.57 -4.48
N GLY A 289 -11.24 29.21 -3.31
CA GLY A 289 -10.11 29.08 -2.39
C GLY A 289 -9.95 27.64 -1.87
N PHE A 290 -11.07 26.98 -1.55
CA PHE A 290 -11.08 25.58 -1.16
C PHE A 290 -10.54 24.66 -2.27
N LEU A 291 -10.99 24.83 -3.51
CA LEU A 291 -10.51 24.04 -4.65
C LEU A 291 -9.01 24.23 -4.89
N LEU A 292 -8.50 25.47 -4.79
CA LEU A 292 -7.07 25.76 -4.91
C LEU A 292 -6.25 25.07 -3.81
N LEU A 293 -6.71 25.11 -2.56
CA LEU A 293 -6.09 24.39 -1.45
C LEU A 293 -6.06 22.89 -1.70
N PHE A 294 -7.16 22.35 -2.21
CA PHE A 294 -7.32 20.93 -2.49
C PHE A 294 -6.36 20.43 -3.58
N VAL A 295 -6.37 21.08 -4.74
CA VAL A 295 -5.47 20.77 -5.88
C VAL A 295 -4.01 20.88 -5.44
N SER A 296 -3.68 21.92 -4.66
CA SER A 296 -2.33 22.12 -4.11
C SER A 296 -1.92 21.02 -3.15
N GLY A 297 -2.83 20.56 -2.30
CA GLY A 297 -2.62 19.43 -1.38
C GLY A 297 -2.32 18.13 -2.11
N ILE A 298 -3.10 17.81 -3.14
CA ILE A 298 -2.88 16.61 -3.97
C ILE A 298 -1.54 16.71 -4.70
N GLY A 299 -1.30 17.80 -5.43
CA GLY A 299 -0.07 17.99 -6.20
C GLY A 299 1.19 17.99 -5.34
N GLY A 300 1.13 18.63 -4.17
CA GLY A 300 2.20 18.58 -3.17
C GLY A 300 2.47 17.17 -2.65
N THR A 301 1.42 16.41 -2.36
CA THR A 301 1.53 15.02 -1.84
C THR A 301 2.11 14.08 -2.90
N VAL A 302 1.58 14.10 -4.12
CA VAL A 302 2.09 13.29 -5.25
C VAL A 302 3.56 13.59 -5.48
N ARG A 303 3.97 14.86 -5.48
CA ARG A 303 5.36 15.24 -5.68
C ARG A 303 6.29 14.72 -4.60
N VAL A 304 5.88 14.77 -3.33
CA VAL A 304 6.65 14.21 -2.21
C VAL A 304 6.82 12.71 -2.39
N VAL A 305 5.75 12.00 -2.78
CA VAL A 305 5.77 10.55 -3.03
C VAL A 305 6.73 10.21 -4.17
N LEU A 306 6.63 10.89 -5.31
CA LEU A 306 7.52 10.71 -6.46
C LEU A 306 8.98 11.02 -6.10
N ARG A 307 9.24 12.03 -5.27
CA ARG A 307 10.60 12.35 -4.80
C ARG A 307 11.16 11.24 -3.92
N VAL A 308 10.34 10.67 -3.04
CA VAL A 308 10.75 9.55 -2.18
C VAL A 308 10.98 8.28 -2.99
N SER A 309 10.12 7.96 -3.96
CA SER A 309 10.29 6.78 -4.82
C SER A 309 11.52 6.89 -5.72
N ARG A 310 11.78 8.05 -6.32
CA ARG A 310 13.01 8.29 -7.11
C ARG A 310 14.26 8.18 -6.26
N ARG A 311 14.26 8.71 -5.03
CA ARG A 311 15.38 8.53 -4.09
C ARG A 311 15.61 7.06 -3.72
N ARG A 312 14.55 6.27 -3.55
CA ARG A 312 14.65 4.81 -3.31
C ARG A 312 15.24 4.09 -4.52
N THR A 313 14.80 4.44 -5.72
CA THR A 313 15.28 3.83 -6.98
C THR A 313 16.74 4.18 -7.24
N ALA A 314 17.13 5.44 -7.05
CA ALA A 314 18.54 5.87 -7.17
C ALA A 314 19.44 5.21 -6.13
N ARG A 315 18.95 4.98 -4.90
CA ARG A 315 19.67 4.19 -3.89
C ARG A 315 19.82 2.73 -4.29
N ARG A 316 18.79 2.11 -4.87
CA ARG A 316 18.86 0.73 -5.39
C ARG A 316 19.89 0.61 -6.52
N LEU A 317 19.94 1.58 -7.43
CA LEU A 317 20.93 1.59 -8.51
C LEU A 317 22.35 1.82 -7.99
N ARG A 318 22.57 2.74 -7.04
CA ARG A 318 23.89 2.94 -6.41
C ARG A 318 24.34 1.82 -5.49
N ALA A 319 23.41 1.04 -4.92
CA ALA A 319 23.77 -0.16 -4.17
C ALA A 319 24.14 -1.33 -5.09
N ARG A 320 23.58 -1.36 -6.32
CA ARG A 320 23.96 -2.34 -7.35
C ARG A 320 25.30 -2.03 -8.01
N ILE A 321 25.55 -0.75 -8.28
CA ILE A 321 26.85 -0.26 -8.73
C ILE A 321 27.64 0.03 -7.44
N GLY A 322 28.09 -1.01 -6.75
CA GLY A 322 29.10 -0.83 -5.70
C GLY A 322 30.26 0.01 -6.24
N PRO A 323 31.03 0.71 -5.38
CA PRO A 323 32.23 1.40 -5.86
C PRO A 323 33.05 0.34 -6.58
N VAL A 324 33.21 0.49 -7.90
CA VAL A 324 34.10 -0.33 -8.69
C VAL A 324 35.47 -0.03 -8.11
N GLY A 325 35.90 -0.88 -7.17
CA GLY A 325 37.27 -0.91 -6.71
C GLY A 325 38.09 -1.02 -7.97
N GLY A 326 38.99 -0.05 -8.17
CA GLY A 326 39.94 -0.10 -9.28
C GLY A 326 40.67 -1.43 -9.19
N VAL A 327 40.26 -2.38 -10.02
CA VAL A 327 41.02 -3.59 -10.28
C VAL A 327 42.25 -3.11 -11.01
N ARG A 328 43.34 -2.96 -10.26
CA ARG A 328 44.67 -2.79 -10.80
C ARG A 328 44.99 -4.10 -11.53
N PRO A 329 45.20 -4.08 -12.86
CA PRO A 329 45.45 -5.30 -13.61
C PRO A 329 46.93 -5.63 -13.46
N ASP A 330 47.33 -6.32 -12.39
CA ASP A 330 48.65 -6.94 -12.33
C ASP A 330 48.66 -8.06 -11.27
N THR A 331 49.35 -9.15 -11.61
CA THR A 331 49.66 -10.36 -10.81
C THR A 331 48.59 -11.45 -10.72
N VAL A 332 48.53 -12.27 -11.79
CA VAL A 332 48.12 -13.68 -11.71
C VAL A 332 49.36 -14.52 -11.39
N PRO A 333 49.42 -15.23 -10.24
CA PRO A 333 50.38 -16.31 -10.06
C PRO A 333 49.77 -17.61 -10.60
N VAL A 334 50.50 -18.23 -11.54
CA VAL A 334 50.25 -19.58 -12.07
C VAL A 334 50.56 -20.62 -10.97
N PRO A 335 49.69 -21.59 -10.67
CA PRO A 335 50.08 -22.73 -9.84
C PRO A 335 50.85 -23.75 -10.68
N ARG A 336 52.06 -24.09 -10.23
CA ARG A 336 52.86 -25.22 -10.71
C ARG A 336 52.27 -26.53 -10.23
N THR A 337 52.07 -27.45 -11.17
CA THR A 337 51.97 -28.90 -11.02
C THR A 337 53.19 -29.41 -10.26
N GLY A 338 52.98 -30.21 -9.22
CA GLY A 338 54.02 -30.86 -8.43
C GLY A 338 53.49 -32.12 -7.78
N ASP A 339 54.20 -33.23 -8.03
CA ASP A 339 53.84 -34.61 -7.79
C ASP A 339 53.90 -35.09 -6.31
N GLY A 340 52.95 -35.98 -5.96
CA GLY A 340 53.08 -37.08 -4.99
C GLY A 340 53.03 -36.79 -3.48
N PRO A 341 52.87 -37.81 -2.59
CA PRO A 341 52.59 -39.23 -2.83
C PRO A 341 51.34 -39.79 -2.09
N GLN A 342 50.94 -41.00 -2.49
CA GLN A 342 49.93 -41.86 -1.88
C GLN A 342 50.20 -42.16 -0.40
N VAL A 343 49.17 -42.11 0.45
CA VAL A 343 49.17 -42.78 1.77
C VAL A 343 47.81 -43.43 2.06
N SER A 344 47.89 -44.76 2.16
CA SER A 344 47.15 -45.73 2.97
C SER A 344 45.62 -45.69 3.11
N LEU A 345 45.05 -46.76 2.56
CA LEU A 345 43.83 -47.42 3.02
C LEU A 345 43.76 -47.50 4.55
N VAL A 346 42.71 -46.92 5.12
CA VAL A 346 42.09 -47.43 6.36
C VAL A 346 40.65 -47.78 6.03
N LYS A 347 40.38 -49.08 6.01
CA LYS A 347 39.07 -49.70 5.81
C LYS A 347 38.30 -49.62 7.12
N THR A 348 37.46 -48.60 7.28
CA THR A 348 36.49 -48.52 8.38
C THR A 348 35.29 -49.43 8.06
N PRO A 349 34.81 -50.25 9.00
CA PRO A 349 33.74 -51.20 8.74
C PRO A 349 32.41 -50.49 8.44
N SER A 350 31.79 -50.92 7.36
CA SER A 350 30.45 -50.55 6.92
C SER A 350 29.43 -50.91 8.00
N PRO A 351 28.63 -49.95 8.52
CA PRO A 351 27.38 -50.30 9.15
C PRO A 351 26.42 -50.87 8.10
N ALA A 352 25.60 -51.82 8.53
CA ALA A 352 24.60 -52.54 7.75
C ALA A 352 23.63 -51.57 7.02
N PRO A 353 23.02 -52.00 5.91
CA PRO A 353 22.04 -51.18 5.19
C PRO A 353 20.81 -50.99 6.08
N GLU A 354 20.70 -49.81 6.70
CA GLU A 354 19.42 -49.28 7.13
C GLU A 354 18.52 -49.19 5.90
N GLU A 355 17.49 -50.02 5.91
CA GLU A 355 16.39 -50.05 4.97
C GLU A 355 15.88 -48.60 4.77
N PRO A 356 16.02 -47.99 3.59
CA PRO A 356 15.71 -46.58 3.41
C PRO A 356 14.22 -46.38 3.66
N ALA A 357 13.91 -45.67 4.74
CA ALA A 357 12.59 -45.11 5.01
C ALA A 357 12.03 -44.55 3.69
N ARG A 358 10.98 -45.20 3.17
CA ARG A 358 10.34 -44.98 1.86
C ARG A 358 10.62 -43.57 1.34
N ALA A 359 11.63 -43.44 0.48
CA ALA A 359 11.91 -42.18 -0.18
C ALA A 359 10.66 -41.83 -1.00
N VAL A 360 9.88 -40.85 -0.53
CA VAL A 360 8.68 -40.40 -1.22
C VAL A 360 9.08 -40.05 -2.64
N ALA A 361 8.57 -40.82 -3.62
CA ALA A 361 8.89 -40.62 -5.02
C ALA A 361 8.37 -39.24 -5.44
N LEU A 362 9.28 -38.38 -5.92
CA LEU A 362 8.98 -37.01 -6.35
C LEU A 362 8.60 -36.92 -7.83
N SER A 363 8.01 -37.99 -8.36
CA SER A 363 7.76 -38.14 -9.79
C SER A 363 6.47 -37.46 -10.25
N TYR A 364 6.40 -37.15 -11.55
CA TYR A 364 5.22 -36.57 -12.18
C TYR A 364 3.93 -37.33 -11.86
N ALA A 365 3.94 -38.66 -11.89
CA ALA A 365 2.76 -39.47 -11.60
C ALA A 365 2.22 -39.25 -10.18
N VAL A 366 3.11 -39.17 -9.18
CA VAL A 366 2.73 -38.93 -7.77
C VAL A 366 2.13 -37.54 -7.62
N TRP A 367 2.74 -36.53 -8.24
CA TRP A 367 2.22 -35.17 -8.26
C TRP A 367 0.86 -35.07 -8.96
N ALA A 368 0.70 -35.70 -10.11
CA ALA A 368 -0.55 -35.72 -10.86
C ALA A 368 -1.68 -36.40 -10.06
N GLU A 369 -1.38 -37.52 -9.38
CA GLU A 369 -2.34 -38.19 -8.50
C GLU A 369 -2.72 -37.30 -7.31
N LEU A 370 -1.73 -36.66 -6.67
CA LEU A 370 -1.97 -35.72 -5.57
C LEU A 370 -2.86 -34.56 -6.02
N ALA A 371 -2.59 -33.97 -7.18
CA ALA A 371 -3.45 -32.91 -7.72
C ALA A 371 -4.83 -33.41 -8.12
N GLY A 372 -4.96 -34.65 -8.62
CA GLY A 372 -6.25 -35.30 -8.87
C GLY A 372 -7.08 -35.38 -7.59
N ARG A 373 -6.47 -35.84 -6.48
CA ARG A 373 -7.13 -35.90 -5.16
C ARG A 373 -7.52 -34.53 -4.62
N MET A 374 -6.76 -33.49 -4.94
CA MET A 374 -7.04 -32.13 -4.48
C MET A 374 -7.92 -31.31 -5.44
N SER A 375 -8.18 -31.80 -6.65
CA SER A 375 -8.93 -31.05 -7.67
C SER A 375 -10.38 -30.82 -7.21
N PRO A 376 -10.85 -29.58 -7.15
CA PRO A 376 -12.26 -29.33 -6.86
C PRO A 376 -13.11 -29.73 -8.07
N PRO A 377 -14.42 -29.95 -7.86
CA PRO A 377 -15.36 -30.14 -8.95
C PRO A 377 -15.25 -29.00 -9.97
N GLU A 378 -15.41 -29.36 -11.24
CA GLU A 378 -15.33 -28.46 -12.38
C GLU A 378 -16.21 -27.21 -12.13
N PRO A 379 -15.71 -25.99 -12.41
CA PRO A 379 -16.50 -24.79 -12.20
C PRO A 379 -17.79 -24.85 -13.02
N PRO A 380 -18.93 -24.40 -12.47
CA PRO A 380 -20.17 -24.35 -13.24
C PRO A 380 -19.98 -23.54 -14.52
N ASN A 381 -20.47 -24.10 -15.63
CA ASN A 381 -20.49 -23.46 -16.95
C ASN A 381 -21.11 -22.06 -16.81
N GLY A 382 -20.36 -21.01 -17.19
CA GLY A 382 -20.83 -19.62 -17.14
C GLY A 382 -19.95 -18.64 -16.36
N THR A 383 -18.79 -19.07 -15.84
CA THR A 383 -17.82 -18.10 -15.33
C THR A 383 -17.33 -17.18 -16.46
N ARG A 384 -17.65 -15.89 -16.35
CA ARG A 384 -17.27 -14.86 -17.32
C ARG A 384 -15.75 -14.89 -17.53
N ARG A 385 -15.33 -15.26 -18.74
CA ARG A 385 -13.92 -15.33 -19.14
C ARG A 385 -13.30 -13.93 -19.07
N ASP A 386 -12.08 -13.85 -18.56
CA ASP A 386 -11.28 -12.63 -18.68
C ASP A 386 -10.96 -12.38 -20.16
N ALA A 387 -10.91 -11.10 -20.55
CA ALA A 387 -10.54 -10.72 -21.91
C ALA A 387 -9.10 -11.15 -22.22
N ASP A 388 -8.84 -11.58 -23.45
CA ASP A 388 -7.49 -11.94 -23.87
C ASP A 388 -6.58 -10.69 -23.82
N VAL A 389 -5.56 -10.76 -22.97
CA VAL A 389 -4.57 -9.68 -22.82
C VAL A 389 -3.86 -9.35 -24.14
N ARG A 390 -3.79 -10.28 -25.09
CA ARG A 390 -3.18 -10.05 -26.41
C ARG A 390 -4.00 -9.04 -27.21
N GLU A 391 -5.32 -9.16 -27.16
CA GLU A 391 -6.28 -8.35 -27.92
C GLU A 391 -6.62 -7.03 -27.23
N VAL A 392 -6.68 -7.02 -25.89
CA VAL A 392 -7.07 -5.82 -25.13
C VAL A 392 -5.91 -5.22 -24.34
N PRO A 393 -5.93 -3.91 -24.05
CA PRO A 393 -4.96 -3.35 -23.11
C PRO A 393 -5.15 -3.95 -21.71
N TRP A 394 -4.05 -4.10 -20.97
CA TRP A 394 -4.02 -4.80 -19.68
C TRP A 394 -5.07 -4.33 -18.65
N TRP A 395 -5.45 -3.05 -18.68
CA TRP A 395 -6.43 -2.47 -17.75
C TRP A 395 -7.88 -2.91 -18.02
N ARG A 396 -8.17 -3.50 -19.20
CA ARG A 396 -9.44 -4.17 -19.50
C ARG A 396 -9.50 -5.61 -18.99
N VAL A 397 -8.35 -6.21 -18.70
CA VAL A 397 -8.28 -7.55 -18.10
C VAL A 397 -8.55 -7.42 -16.60
N ARG A 398 -9.67 -7.99 -16.14
CA ARG A 398 -10.16 -7.81 -14.76
C ARG A 398 -9.15 -8.26 -13.71
N SER A 399 -8.54 -9.43 -13.91
CA SER A 399 -7.53 -9.99 -13.01
C SER A 399 -6.28 -9.10 -12.91
N LEU A 400 -5.74 -8.59 -14.02
CA LEU A 400 -4.63 -7.62 -14.01
C LEU A 400 -5.02 -6.30 -13.34
N ARG A 401 -6.27 -5.83 -13.53
CA ARG A 401 -6.77 -4.64 -12.84
C ARG A 401 -6.83 -4.86 -11.32
N GLN A 402 -7.24 -6.04 -10.88
CA GLN A 402 -7.22 -6.42 -9.45
C GLN A 402 -5.79 -6.49 -8.89
N ILE A 403 -4.86 -7.13 -9.61
CA ILE A 403 -3.43 -7.18 -9.23
C ILE A 403 -2.87 -5.75 -9.12
N SER A 404 -3.26 -4.86 -10.04
CA SER A 404 -2.83 -3.46 -10.03
C SER A 404 -3.43 -2.62 -8.89
N ARG A 405 -4.45 -3.12 -8.17
CA ARG A 405 -5.24 -2.42 -7.14
C ARG A 405 -5.90 -1.12 -7.60
N VAL A 406 -6.08 -0.93 -8.90
CA VAL A 406 -6.72 0.28 -9.46
C VAL A 406 -8.20 0.37 -9.05
N ASP A 407 -8.85 -0.76 -8.75
CA ASP A 407 -10.24 -0.79 -8.27
C ASP A 407 -10.42 0.04 -6.98
N GLY A 408 -9.43 0.05 -6.09
CA GLY A 408 -9.46 0.88 -4.87
C GLY A 408 -9.40 2.39 -5.16
N VAL A 409 -8.74 2.77 -6.26
CA VAL A 409 -8.71 4.17 -6.73
C VAL A 409 -10.07 4.58 -7.26
N VAL A 410 -10.71 3.71 -8.05
CA VAL A 410 -12.06 3.96 -8.57
C VAL A 410 -13.07 4.06 -7.44
N GLY A 411 -13.04 3.14 -6.46
CA GLY A 411 -13.90 3.22 -5.28
C GLY A 411 -13.72 4.51 -4.49
N GLY A 412 -12.46 4.93 -4.29
CA GLY A 412 -12.17 6.23 -3.70
C GLY A 412 -12.75 7.41 -4.49
N LEU A 413 -12.58 7.41 -5.82
CA LEU A 413 -13.11 8.46 -6.70
C LEU A 413 -14.65 8.50 -6.68
N VAL A 414 -15.32 7.34 -6.69
CA VAL A 414 -16.78 7.25 -6.57
C VAL A 414 -17.25 7.85 -5.25
N CYS A 415 -16.59 7.55 -4.13
CA CYS A 415 -16.91 8.19 -2.85
C CYS A 415 -16.72 9.72 -2.90
N VAL A 416 -15.69 10.22 -3.61
CA VAL A 416 -15.52 11.67 -3.82
C VAL A 416 -16.69 12.24 -4.63
N LEU A 417 -17.07 11.61 -5.74
CA LEU A 417 -18.17 12.07 -6.59
C LEU A 417 -19.51 12.06 -5.85
N ILE A 418 -19.79 11.02 -5.05
CA ILE A 418 -20.97 10.97 -4.20
C ILE A 418 -20.92 12.08 -3.15
N GLY A 419 -19.77 12.28 -2.50
CA GLY A 419 -19.58 13.37 -1.55
C GLY A 419 -19.83 14.74 -2.16
N VAL A 420 -19.35 14.99 -3.38
CA VAL A 420 -19.63 16.21 -4.15
C VAL A 420 -21.11 16.32 -4.49
N GLY A 421 -21.74 15.24 -4.97
CA GLY A 421 -23.17 15.24 -5.33
C GLY A 421 -24.07 15.53 -4.13
N CYS A 422 -23.80 14.93 -2.98
CA CYS A 422 -24.49 15.23 -1.72
C CYS A 422 -24.26 16.66 -1.26
N TRP A 423 -23.11 17.26 -1.57
CA TRP A 423 -22.82 18.65 -1.22
C TRP A 423 -23.59 19.65 -2.09
N VAL A 424 -23.85 19.31 -3.36
CA VAL A 424 -24.62 20.16 -4.30
C VAL A 424 -26.14 20.09 -4.03
N GLN A 425 -26.63 19.01 -3.40
CA GLN A 425 -28.05 18.88 -3.12
C GLN A 425 -28.46 19.58 -1.80
N PRO A 426 -29.35 20.58 -1.84
CA PRO A 426 -29.75 21.37 -0.67
C PRO A 426 -30.55 20.56 0.38
N SER A 427 -31.05 19.38 0.01
CA SER A 427 -31.86 18.50 0.85
C SER A 427 -31.05 17.49 1.67
N VAL A 428 -29.76 17.30 1.38
CA VAL A 428 -28.93 16.29 2.04
C VAL A 428 -28.15 16.97 3.17
N LYS A 429 -28.21 16.39 4.37
CA LYS A 429 -27.48 16.93 5.55
C LYS A 429 -26.00 17.08 5.20
N THR A 430 -25.51 18.31 5.23
CA THR A 430 -24.18 18.75 4.78
C THR A 430 -23.04 17.92 5.37
N GLY A 431 -23.22 17.39 6.59
CA GLY A 431 -22.25 16.53 7.26
C GLY A 431 -21.94 15.20 6.55
N GLN A 432 -22.94 14.54 5.95
CA GLN A 432 -22.74 13.25 5.29
C GLN A 432 -21.95 13.40 3.98
N GLY A 433 -22.24 14.44 3.18
CA GLY A 433 -21.51 14.72 1.94
C GLY A 433 -20.04 15.01 2.19
N VAL A 434 -19.74 15.82 3.22
CA VAL A 434 -18.36 16.13 3.63
C VAL A 434 -17.60 14.90 4.11
N PHE A 435 -18.24 14.03 4.92
CA PHE A 435 -17.62 12.78 5.37
C PHE A 435 -17.27 11.85 4.19
N LEU A 436 -18.22 11.64 3.27
CA LEU A 436 -18.00 10.80 2.08
C LEU A 436 -16.90 11.35 1.17
N LEU A 437 -16.84 12.68 1.03
CA LEU A 437 -15.79 13.35 0.29
C LEU A 437 -14.42 13.10 0.92
N LEU A 438 -14.25 13.34 2.22
CA LEU A 438 -12.99 13.11 2.92
C LEU A 438 -12.55 11.64 2.89
N LEU A 439 -13.48 10.71 3.13
CA LEU A 439 -13.23 9.28 3.07
C LEU A 439 -12.79 8.87 1.67
N GLY A 440 -13.50 9.35 0.63
CA GLY A 440 -13.16 9.10 -0.76
C GLY A 440 -11.78 9.61 -1.13
N VAL A 441 -11.39 10.80 -0.66
CA VAL A 441 -10.04 11.36 -0.89
C VAL A 441 -8.97 10.51 -0.21
N ALA A 442 -9.16 10.16 1.06
CA ALA A 442 -8.21 9.33 1.79
C ALA A 442 -8.00 7.96 1.12
N LEU A 443 -9.10 7.30 0.75
CA LEU A 443 -9.08 6.02 0.02
C LEU A 443 -8.41 6.16 -1.35
N SER A 444 -8.70 7.23 -2.09
CA SER A 444 -8.07 7.51 -3.39
C SER A 444 -6.57 7.67 -3.27
N VAL A 445 -6.09 8.45 -2.29
CA VAL A 445 -4.66 8.72 -2.10
C VAL A 445 -3.92 7.45 -1.69
N VAL A 446 -4.45 6.69 -0.72
CA VAL A 446 -3.84 5.44 -0.26
C VAL A 446 -3.82 4.39 -1.38
N SER A 447 -4.95 4.21 -2.08
CA SER A 447 -5.07 3.26 -3.18
C SER A 447 -4.17 3.63 -4.35
N THR A 448 -4.10 4.91 -4.72
CA THR A 448 -3.22 5.39 -5.80
C THR A 448 -1.76 5.15 -5.44
N ARG A 449 -1.37 5.41 -4.19
CA ARG A 449 -0.01 5.15 -3.73
C ARG A 449 0.32 3.66 -3.80
N HIS A 450 -0.58 2.78 -3.37
CA HIS A 450 -0.37 1.34 -3.47
C HIS A 450 -0.30 0.85 -4.92
N ALA A 451 -1.23 1.30 -5.76
CA ALA A 451 -1.28 0.97 -7.18
C ALA A 451 0.01 1.41 -7.90
N VAL A 452 0.47 2.64 -7.68
CA VAL A 452 1.70 3.16 -8.32
C VAL A 452 2.96 2.48 -7.81
N ALA A 453 3.05 2.21 -6.50
CA ALA A 453 4.27 1.70 -5.91
C ALA A 453 4.49 0.19 -6.13
N HIS A 454 3.43 -0.59 -6.28
CA HIS A 454 3.53 -2.06 -6.36
C HIS A 454 2.62 -2.66 -7.45
N GLY A 455 1.43 -2.11 -7.71
CA GLY A 455 0.46 -2.79 -8.58
C GLY A 455 0.65 -2.61 -10.09
N VAL A 456 0.78 -1.36 -10.55
CA VAL A 456 0.71 -1.02 -11.99
C VAL A 456 1.98 -1.46 -12.73
N ALA A 457 3.14 -1.38 -12.07
CA ALA A 457 4.40 -1.85 -12.65
C ALA A 457 4.35 -3.37 -12.86
N ASP A 458 3.95 -4.12 -11.84
CA ASP A 458 3.85 -5.58 -11.86
C ASP A 458 2.83 -6.04 -12.90
N ALA A 459 1.64 -5.43 -12.95
CA ALA A 459 0.62 -5.74 -13.95
C ALA A 459 1.11 -5.49 -15.40
N ARG A 460 1.91 -4.44 -15.63
CA ARG A 460 2.51 -4.16 -16.96
C ARG A 460 3.63 -5.14 -17.31
N VAL A 461 4.40 -5.61 -16.34
CA VAL A 461 5.42 -6.64 -16.56
C VAL A 461 4.74 -7.96 -16.90
N LEU A 462 3.73 -8.38 -16.14
CA LEU A 462 2.94 -9.58 -16.40
C LEU A 462 2.23 -9.52 -17.76
N ALA A 463 1.62 -8.39 -18.10
CA ALA A 463 1.00 -8.22 -19.42
C ALA A 463 2.01 -8.33 -20.58
N ARG A 464 3.23 -7.79 -20.40
CA ARG A 464 4.31 -7.92 -21.40
C ARG A 464 4.79 -9.36 -21.51
N ALA A 465 4.98 -10.04 -20.38
CA ALA A 465 5.37 -11.45 -20.36
C ALA A 465 4.32 -12.33 -21.06
N ALA A 466 3.04 -12.12 -20.77
CA ALA A 466 1.94 -12.87 -21.38
C ALA A 466 1.82 -12.66 -22.91
N LYS A 467 2.23 -11.50 -23.42
CA LYS A 467 2.23 -11.16 -24.85
C LYS A 467 3.48 -11.65 -25.59
N ALA A 468 4.47 -12.22 -24.91
CA ALA A 468 5.67 -12.69 -25.57
C ALA A 468 5.31 -13.76 -26.64
N PRO A 469 5.94 -13.69 -27.83
CA PRO A 469 5.59 -14.57 -28.95
C PRO A 469 6.05 -16.01 -28.72
N VAL A 470 7.16 -16.20 -28.01
CA VAL A 470 7.73 -17.52 -27.73
C VAL A 470 7.03 -18.15 -26.54
N SER A 471 6.42 -19.32 -26.77
CA SER A 471 5.87 -20.21 -25.74
C SER A 471 6.74 -21.45 -25.61
N VAL A 472 6.99 -21.86 -24.37
CA VAL A 472 7.67 -23.12 -24.04
C VAL A 472 6.65 -24.04 -23.36
N PRO A 473 6.17 -25.10 -24.02
CA PRO A 473 5.22 -26.01 -23.41
C PRO A 473 5.92 -26.80 -22.30
N ARG A 474 5.29 -26.88 -21.12
CA ARG A 474 5.76 -27.68 -20.00
C ARG A 474 4.61 -28.41 -19.31
N PRO A 475 4.75 -29.70 -18.99
CA PRO A 475 3.82 -30.38 -18.10
C PRO A 475 3.81 -29.69 -16.74
N TYR A 476 2.62 -29.56 -16.16
CA TYR A 476 2.44 -28.93 -14.86
C TYR A 476 1.52 -29.76 -13.97
N VAL A 477 1.67 -29.55 -12.67
CA VAL A 477 0.76 -29.99 -11.63
C VAL A 477 0.43 -28.80 -10.73
N LEU A 478 -0.86 -28.58 -10.49
CA LEU A 478 -1.38 -27.51 -9.64
C LEU A 478 -1.60 -28.03 -8.22
N VAL A 479 -0.84 -27.49 -7.27
CA VAL A 479 -0.94 -27.81 -5.85
C VAL A 479 -1.22 -26.56 -5.01
N SER A 480 -1.68 -26.77 -3.78
CA SER A 480 -1.85 -25.67 -2.82
C SER A 480 -0.64 -25.60 -1.92
N ASP A 481 -0.11 -24.40 -1.73
CA ASP A 481 0.88 -24.14 -0.70
C ASP A 481 0.23 -24.39 0.68
N PRO A 482 0.73 -25.34 1.50
CA PRO A 482 0.17 -25.61 2.82
C PRO A 482 0.21 -24.40 3.76
N CYS A 483 1.11 -23.44 3.54
CA CYS A 483 1.33 -22.31 4.43
C CYS A 483 0.37 -21.15 4.19
N ASP A 484 0.14 -20.77 2.94
CA ASP A 484 -0.72 -19.64 2.60
C ASP A 484 -2.01 -20.03 1.85
N GLY A 485 -2.19 -21.32 1.53
CA GLY A 485 -3.31 -21.85 0.76
C GLY A 485 -3.30 -21.42 -0.70
N GLY A 486 -2.25 -20.73 -1.15
CA GLY A 486 -2.13 -20.17 -2.48
C GLY A 486 -1.87 -21.26 -3.52
N PRO A 487 -2.36 -21.09 -4.76
CA PRO A 487 -2.06 -22.02 -5.84
C PRO A 487 -0.59 -21.89 -6.29
N VAL A 488 0.05 -23.05 -6.44
CA VAL A 488 1.43 -23.21 -6.88
C VAL A 488 1.47 -24.21 -8.03
N LEU A 489 2.10 -23.83 -9.13
CA LEU A 489 2.37 -24.72 -10.26
C LEU A 489 3.74 -25.36 -10.05
N VAL A 490 3.75 -26.69 -9.98
CA VAL A 490 4.95 -27.51 -10.07
C VAL A 490 5.13 -27.87 -11.55
N LEU A 491 6.24 -27.44 -12.14
CA LEU A 491 6.54 -27.56 -13.56
C LEU A 491 7.58 -28.64 -13.77
N PHE A 492 7.43 -29.35 -14.88
CA PHE A 492 8.29 -30.45 -15.29
C PHE A 492 8.95 -30.14 -16.64
N PRO A 493 10.07 -30.80 -16.96
CA PRO A 493 10.68 -30.72 -18.28
C PRO A 493 9.68 -31.02 -19.42
N ALA A 494 9.87 -30.41 -20.60
CA ALA A 494 8.93 -30.51 -21.72
C ALA A 494 8.60 -31.95 -22.18
N HIS A 495 9.53 -32.89 -21.94
CA HIS A 495 9.41 -34.31 -22.29
C HIS A 495 9.36 -35.20 -21.05
N ALA A 496 8.78 -34.71 -19.96
CA ALA A 496 8.67 -35.47 -18.72
C ALA A 496 7.83 -36.74 -18.91
N ASP A 497 8.38 -37.85 -18.44
CA ASP A 497 7.67 -39.11 -18.25
C ASP A 497 7.05 -39.21 -16.85
N ALA A 498 6.36 -40.31 -16.57
CA ALA A 498 5.72 -40.56 -15.27
C ALA A 498 6.70 -40.57 -14.08
N THR A 499 7.98 -40.81 -14.34
CA THR A 499 9.06 -40.89 -13.33
C THR A 499 9.84 -39.59 -13.17
N THR A 500 9.66 -38.64 -14.08
CA THR A 500 10.46 -37.41 -14.14
C THR A 500 10.19 -36.51 -12.94
N GLU A 501 11.26 -35.98 -12.35
CA GLU A 501 11.20 -35.04 -11.25
C GLU A 501 10.92 -33.60 -11.73
N PRO A 502 10.30 -32.75 -10.90
CA PRO A 502 10.02 -31.37 -11.27
C PRO A 502 11.30 -30.52 -11.30
N ASP A 503 11.36 -29.57 -12.22
CA ASP A 503 12.52 -28.70 -12.45
C ASP A 503 12.24 -27.20 -12.19
N ALA A 504 10.97 -26.83 -12.00
CA ALA A 504 10.61 -25.47 -11.59
C ALA A 504 9.33 -25.40 -10.76
N VAL A 505 9.20 -24.34 -9.97
CA VAL A 505 7.99 -24.01 -9.18
C VAL A 505 7.59 -22.56 -9.44
N LEU A 506 6.29 -22.33 -9.62
CA LEU A 506 5.73 -21.01 -9.89
C LEU A 506 4.49 -20.74 -9.04
N ALA A 507 4.59 -19.79 -8.11
CA ALA A 507 3.43 -19.31 -7.35
C ALA A 507 2.55 -18.42 -8.23
N VAL A 508 1.24 -18.66 -8.24
CA VAL A 508 0.28 -17.96 -9.09
C VAL A 508 -0.81 -17.25 -8.28
N HIS A 509 -1.39 -16.21 -8.85
CA HIS A 509 -2.54 -15.53 -8.26
C HIS A 509 -3.78 -16.42 -8.39
N PRO A 510 -4.61 -16.53 -7.33
CA PRO A 510 -5.90 -17.20 -7.46
C PRO A 510 -6.78 -16.41 -8.43
N SER A 511 -7.53 -17.13 -9.27
CA SER A 511 -8.45 -16.52 -10.25
C SER A 511 -9.55 -15.67 -9.60
N ARG A 512 -9.80 -15.81 -8.29
CA ARG A 512 -10.74 -14.98 -7.52
C ARG A 512 -10.21 -14.59 -6.12
N PRO A 513 -10.44 -13.34 -5.67
CA PRO A 513 -10.02 -12.88 -4.34
C PRO A 513 -10.93 -13.32 -3.19
N ASN A 514 -12.16 -13.77 -3.45
CA ASN A 514 -13.15 -14.04 -2.40
C ASN A 514 -13.47 -15.54 -2.35
N GLY A 515 -12.70 -16.27 -1.53
CA GLY A 515 -13.11 -17.55 -0.96
C GLY A 515 -12.51 -18.80 -1.61
N TRP A 516 -11.46 -19.35 -0.98
CA TRP A 516 -11.14 -20.77 -0.70
C TRP A 516 -11.41 -21.89 -1.73
N THR A 517 -11.94 -21.58 -2.90
CA THR A 517 -12.38 -22.56 -3.88
C THR A 517 -11.58 -22.31 -5.15
N ARG A 518 -10.90 -23.35 -5.64
CA ARG A 518 -10.18 -23.30 -6.92
C ARG A 518 -11.17 -23.25 -8.12
N GLN A 519 -12.40 -22.78 -7.89
CA GLN A 519 -13.46 -22.61 -8.88
C GLN A 519 -13.00 -21.61 -9.94
N GLY A 520 -12.68 -22.15 -11.12
CA GLY A 520 -12.22 -21.40 -12.29
C GLY A 520 -10.73 -21.57 -12.60
N MET A 521 -10.01 -22.43 -11.88
CA MET A 521 -8.67 -22.86 -12.28
C MET A 521 -8.76 -24.11 -13.17
N ALA A 522 -7.76 -24.30 -14.03
CA ALA A 522 -7.66 -25.44 -14.96
C ALA A 522 -7.51 -26.77 -14.23
N SER A 523 -7.49 -27.88 -14.99
CA SER A 523 -7.28 -29.23 -14.48
C SER A 523 -6.07 -29.31 -13.55
N GLY A 524 -6.15 -30.18 -12.53
CA GLY A 524 -5.09 -30.35 -11.52
C GLY A 524 -3.73 -30.73 -12.11
N ALA A 525 -3.70 -31.34 -13.29
CA ALA A 525 -2.50 -31.58 -14.08
C ALA A 525 -2.79 -31.32 -15.57
N GLY A 526 -1.76 -30.95 -16.34
CA GLY A 526 -1.88 -30.69 -17.77
C GLY A 526 -0.58 -30.16 -18.38
N THR A 527 -0.68 -29.48 -19.52
CA THR A 527 0.43 -28.78 -20.17
C THR A 527 0.18 -27.28 -20.15
N ALA A 528 1.18 -26.51 -19.74
CA ALA A 528 1.14 -25.05 -19.70
C ALA A 528 2.12 -24.48 -20.72
N ASP A 529 1.65 -23.53 -21.51
CA ASP A 529 2.50 -22.73 -22.39
C ASP A 529 3.12 -21.59 -21.61
N LEU A 530 4.38 -21.75 -21.21
CA LEU A 530 5.11 -20.73 -20.46
C LEU A 530 5.57 -19.61 -21.40
N ARG A 531 5.14 -18.38 -21.13
CA ARG A 531 5.51 -17.19 -21.92
C ARG A 531 6.28 -16.16 -21.10
N GLY A 532 7.17 -15.46 -21.78
CA GLY A 532 7.62 -14.15 -21.33
C GLY A 532 8.75 -14.13 -20.33
N TRP A 533 9.80 -14.93 -20.55
CA TRP A 533 11.10 -15.02 -19.86
C TRP A 533 11.81 -13.66 -19.71
N LEU A 534 11.25 -12.77 -18.90
CA LEU A 534 11.76 -11.42 -18.68
C LEU A 534 12.67 -11.43 -17.44
N ASP A 535 13.97 -11.28 -17.66
CA ASP A 535 14.97 -11.13 -16.61
C ASP A 535 14.84 -9.77 -15.92
N THR A 536 14.03 -9.73 -14.87
CA THR A 536 13.76 -8.50 -14.11
C THR A 536 14.62 -8.36 -12.86
N GLY A 537 15.37 -9.40 -12.47
CA GLY A 537 16.24 -9.37 -11.31
C GLY A 537 16.84 -10.72 -10.92
N PRO A 538 17.54 -10.76 -9.76
CA PRO A 538 18.21 -11.97 -9.26
C PRO A 538 17.25 -13.06 -8.78
N GLU A 539 15.94 -12.76 -8.70
CA GLU A 539 14.91 -13.69 -8.23
C GLU A 539 14.42 -14.66 -9.34
N GLY A 540 15.03 -14.63 -10.52
CA GLY A 540 14.66 -15.44 -11.68
C GLY A 540 13.81 -14.69 -12.71
N PRO A 541 13.48 -15.33 -13.84
CA PRO A 541 12.67 -14.72 -14.88
C PRO A 541 11.21 -14.60 -14.45
N VAL A 542 10.55 -13.49 -14.82
CA VAL A 542 9.09 -13.42 -14.74
C VAL A 542 8.55 -14.27 -15.88
N VAL A 543 7.62 -15.18 -15.59
CA VAL A 543 6.99 -16.04 -16.61
C VAL A 543 5.49 -16.05 -16.36
N VAL A 544 4.69 -16.06 -17.43
CA VAL A 544 3.23 -16.17 -17.38
C VAL A 544 2.80 -17.48 -18.05
N PRO A 545 2.33 -18.47 -17.28
CA PRO A 545 1.77 -19.70 -17.82
C PRO A 545 0.43 -19.43 -18.51
N TRP A 546 0.24 -20.07 -19.66
CA TRP A 546 -1.03 -20.17 -20.35
C TRP A 546 -1.55 -21.59 -20.24
N ILE A 547 -2.74 -21.76 -19.67
CA ILE A 547 -3.36 -23.06 -19.46
C ILE A 547 -4.75 -23.00 -20.09
N ASP A 548 -5.07 -23.96 -20.96
CA ASP A 548 -6.33 -23.99 -21.73
C ASP A 548 -6.63 -22.67 -22.46
N GLY A 549 -5.58 -22.06 -23.04
CA GLY A 549 -5.66 -20.77 -23.72
C GLY A 549 -5.87 -19.56 -22.80
N ARG A 550 -5.72 -19.70 -21.48
CA ARG A 550 -5.93 -18.62 -20.50
C ARG A 550 -4.64 -18.25 -19.76
N PRO A 551 -4.32 -16.95 -19.62
CA PRO A 551 -3.17 -16.55 -18.82
C PRO A 551 -3.45 -16.74 -17.33
N VAL A 552 -2.53 -17.40 -16.64
CA VAL A 552 -2.50 -17.53 -15.19
C VAL A 552 -1.39 -16.63 -14.65
N TRP A 553 -1.76 -15.60 -13.90
CA TRP A 553 -0.83 -14.55 -13.49
C TRP A 553 0.11 -15.03 -12.39
N SER A 554 1.41 -15.00 -12.65
CA SER A 554 2.42 -15.31 -11.64
C SER A 554 2.44 -14.26 -10.53
N ARG A 555 2.54 -14.75 -9.29
CA ARG A 555 2.68 -13.95 -8.07
C ARG A 555 4.15 -13.73 -7.71
N ARG A 556 5.03 -14.60 -8.18
CA ARG A 556 6.49 -14.55 -8.04
C ARG A 556 7.16 -14.96 -9.34
N ASN A 557 8.46 -14.71 -9.43
CA ASN A 557 9.29 -15.16 -10.53
C ASN A 557 9.38 -16.70 -10.54
N LEU A 558 9.69 -17.26 -11.70
CA LEU A 558 9.92 -18.69 -11.86
C LEU A 558 11.16 -19.08 -11.03
N ARG A 559 10.99 -20.02 -10.10
CA ARG A 559 12.11 -20.59 -9.35
C ARG A 559 12.44 -21.95 -9.94
N GLU A 560 13.63 -22.06 -10.50
CA GLU A 560 14.21 -23.36 -10.86
C GLU A 560 14.51 -24.14 -9.58
N ILE A 561 14.19 -25.42 -9.59
CA ILE A 561 14.41 -26.34 -8.47
C ILE A 561 15.15 -27.57 -8.97
N ARG A 562 15.96 -28.16 -8.08
CA ARG A 562 16.62 -29.43 -8.34
C ARG A 562 16.34 -30.38 -7.19
N ALA A 563 15.66 -31.49 -7.44
CA ALA A 563 15.34 -32.46 -6.39
C ALA A 563 16.59 -33.12 -5.76
N SER A 564 17.77 -32.99 -6.39
CA SER A 564 19.07 -33.33 -5.79
C SER A 564 19.51 -32.37 -4.68
N VAL A 565 19.03 -31.13 -4.69
CA VAL A 565 19.34 -30.11 -3.68
C VAL A 565 18.40 -30.27 -2.48
N ALA A 566 18.97 -30.48 -1.29
CA ALA A 566 18.21 -30.77 -0.08
C ALA A 566 17.12 -29.71 0.24
N ALA A 567 17.41 -28.43 0.01
CA ALA A 567 16.46 -27.34 0.24
C ALA A 567 15.25 -27.37 -0.71
N ASP A 568 15.48 -27.70 -1.98
CA ASP A 568 14.41 -27.83 -2.98
C ASP A 568 13.60 -29.10 -2.75
N ARG A 569 14.26 -30.19 -2.37
CA ARG A 569 13.60 -31.43 -1.95
C ARG A 569 12.68 -31.22 -0.75
N ALA A 570 13.13 -30.45 0.26
CA ALA A 570 12.32 -30.10 1.42
C ALA A 570 11.10 -29.26 1.02
N LEU A 571 11.27 -28.28 0.12
CA LEU A 571 10.16 -27.49 -0.43
C LEU A 571 9.13 -28.39 -1.16
N LEU A 572 9.60 -29.32 -2.00
CA LEU A 572 8.73 -30.25 -2.71
C LEU A 572 7.94 -31.15 -1.75
N ARG A 573 8.61 -31.71 -0.72
CA ARG A 573 7.94 -32.49 0.33
C ARG A 573 6.90 -31.68 1.11
N HIS A 574 7.24 -30.43 1.42
CA HIS A 574 6.31 -29.51 2.06
C HIS A 574 5.06 -29.33 1.20
N LEU A 575 5.22 -29.02 -0.10
CA LEU A 575 4.09 -28.88 -1.04
C LEU A 575 3.25 -30.17 -1.21
N MET A 576 3.83 -31.35 -0.97
CA MET A 576 3.08 -32.62 -0.93
C MET A 576 2.27 -32.83 0.36
N GLY A 577 2.39 -31.95 1.35
CA GLY A 577 1.73 -32.10 2.65
C GLY A 577 2.38 -33.17 3.54
N ALA A 578 3.63 -33.57 3.26
CA ALA A 578 4.36 -34.46 4.14
C ALA A 578 4.51 -33.80 5.52
N PRO A 579 4.07 -34.46 6.62
CA PRO A 579 4.21 -33.94 7.97
C PRO A 579 5.67 -34.10 8.40
N GLU A 580 6.54 -33.21 7.96
CA GLU A 580 7.92 -33.18 8.43
C GLU A 580 8.00 -32.35 9.71
N GLU A 581 8.73 -32.87 10.70
CA GLU A 581 8.96 -32.27 12.01
C GLU A 581 9.37 -30.80 11.88
N ALA A 582 8.42 -29.90 12.17
CA ALA A 582 8.66 -28.50 12.50
C ALA A 582 9.67 -27.74 11.62
N LEU A 583 9.71 -27.97 10.30
CA LEU A 583 10.28 -26.98 9.41
C LEU A 583 9.32 -25.77 9.44
N PRO A 584 9.73 -24.60 9.99
CA PRO A 584 8.90 -23.42 9.91
C PRO A 584 8.62 -23.20 8.42
N CYS A 585 7.33 -23.11 8.06
CA CYS A 585 6.84 -22.76 6.72
C CYS A 585 7.95 -22.08 5.91
N PRO A 586 8.46 -22.65 4.81
CA PRO A 586 9.54 -22.05 4.04
C PRO A 586 9.05 -20.70 3.52
N LEU A 587 9.22 -19.68 4.35
CA LEU A 587 8.68 -18.35 4.22
C LEU A 587 9.54 -17.64 3.19
N GLY A 588 9.22 -17.90 1.93
CA GLY A 588 9.85 -17.31 0.76
C GLY A 588 10.51 -18.35 -0.12
N LEU A 589 9.99 -18.51 -1.34
CA LEU A 589 10.76 -19.01 -2.48
C LEU A 589 11.89 -17.99 -2.76
N VAL A 590 12.91 -17.94 -1.90
CA VAL A 590 14.11 -17.12 -2.07
C VAL A 590 15.20 -18.06 -2.57
N SER A 591 15.67 -17.79 -3.79
CA SER A 591 16.85 -18.41 -4.38
C SER A 591 18.07 -18.13 -3.50
N LEU A 592 18.69 -19.18 -2.94
CA LEU A 592 20.03 -19.07 -2.35
C LEU A 592 21.06 -18.99 -3.49
N PRO A 593 21.96 -18.00 -3.52
CA PRO A 593 23.06 -18.00 -4.47
C PRO A 593 24.10 -19.06 -4.07
N GLU A 594 24.24 -20.08 -4.91
CA GLU A 594 25.22 -21.15 -4.79
C GLU A 594 26.60 -20.67 -5.27
N ARG A 595 27.30 -19.88 -4.46
CA ARG A 595 28.75 -19.58 -4.64
C ARG A 595 29.43 -19.33 -3.29
N ALA A 596 29.76 -20.42 -2.60
CA ALA A 596 30.75 -20.44 -1.52
C ALA A 596 31.29 -21.87 -1.30
N LYS A 597 31.90 -22.47 -2.33
CA LYS A 597 32.89 -23.53 -2.18
C LYS A 597 33.94 -23.33 -3.28
N ALA A 598 35.17 -23.10 -2.85
CA ALA A 598 36.39 -22.74 -3.60
C ALA A 598 36.83 -21.28 -3.43
N LEU A 599 37.21 -20.92 -2.20
CA LEU A 599 38.34 -20.05 -1.84
C LEU A 599 38.76 -20.40 -0.42
#